data_AF-A0A2D9PN05-F1
#
_entry.id   AF-A0A2D9PN05-F1
#
_cell.length_a   1.000
_cell.length_b   1.000
_cell.length_c   1.000
_cell.angle_alpha   90.00
_cell.angle_beta   90.00
_cell.angle_gamma   90.00
#
_symmetry.space_group_name_H-M   'P 1'
#
loop_
_entity.id
_entity.type
_entity.pdbx_description
1 polymer ?
#
loop_
_entity_poly.entity_id
_entity_poly.type
_entity_poly.pdbx_seq_one_letter_code
_entity_poly.pdbx_strand_id
1 'polypeptide(L)'
;MTLAKSGFWTVVFSVLILGSVSQIASAQEIDLEKQLNEAALKATKDSQVVKKYELQYRLTEGELIRSRVVHLVSMDTKIDGEFENLKSRSVSTRVFQVEEVDQEGNITLIHRVEDAELWQKVTGQDEVRYNSRTDEIVPENYERIAASIGKPLAVITVSPSGAIVSRKDEVTQFNPGIGVLMPRLPDYPIAIGQKWYTPEEVRIRTKDGRVKSIKLRKLYTLSKVSNELATITVRTQVITPVHDAKVKSQLMQRMQHGEFQFDLAKGRIYSTRMELDERVVGFNGAASMIHYLSRMTEQLLKSVPSTKDVSVR
;
A
#
# COMPACT_ATOMS: atom_id res chain seq x y z
N MET A 1 -21.39 70.25 -41.88
CA MET A 1 -21.51 71.48 -41.07
C MET A 1 -20.62 71.27 -39.85
N THR A 2 -19.43 71.91 -39.79
CA THR A 2 -19.19 73.28 -39.23
C THR A 2 -19.51 73.35 -37.73
N LEU A 3 -18.69 73.90 -36.83
CA LEU A 3 -17.43 74.67 -37.01
C LEU A 3 -16.53 74.53 -35.76
N ALA A 4 -15.24 74.79 -35.98
CA ALA A 4 -14.16 74.93 -35.02
C ALA A 4 -14.25 76.13 -34.05
N LYS A 5 -13.39 76.09 -33.00
CA LYS A 5 -12.64 77.20 -32.35
C LYS A 5 -11.66 76.54 -31.33
N SER A 6 -10.32 76.57 -31.45
CA SER A 6 -9.33 77.68 -31.39
C SER A 6 -9.46 78.54 -30.12
N GLY A 7 -8.42 78.77 -29.29
CA GLY A 7 -7.00 78.37 -29.28
C GLY A 7 -6.13 79.49 -28.65
N PHE A 8 -5.00 79.17 -27.99
CA PHE A 8 -3.85 80.03 -27.55
C PHE A 8 -3.00 79.14 -26.61
N TRP A 9 -1.75 78.69 -26.84
CA TRP A 9 -0.48 79.23 -27.36
C TRP A 9 0.35 80.07 -26.36
N THR A 10 1.33 79.43 -25.71
CA THR A 10 2.56 80.04 -25.16
C THR A 10 3.73 79.03 -25.23
N VAL A 11 4.94 79.54 -25.44
CA VAL A 11 6.22 78.84 -25.69
C VAL A 11 7.27 79.53 -24.78
N VAL A 12 8.41 79.00 -24.33
CA VAL A 12 9.39 78.00 -24.84
C VAL A 12 10.10 77.33 -23.64
N PHE A 13 10.63 76.09 -23.75
CA PHE A 13 12.04 75.73 -23.45
C PHE A 13 12.37 74.23 -23.56
N SER A 14 13.37 73.91 -24.38
CA SER A 14 14.06 72.62 -24.40
C SER A 14 15.09 72.55 -23.29
N VAL A 15 15.20 71.41 -22.60
CA VAL A 15 16.46 70.99 -21.96
C VAL A 15 16.68 69.51 -22.27
N LEU A 16 17.78 69.21 -22.97
CA LEU A 16 18.34 67.86 -23.01
C LEU A 16 18.93 67.53 -21.64
N ILE A 17 18.49 66.44 -21.02
CA ILE A 17 19.37 65.62 -20.17
C ILE A 17 19.20 64.16 -20.59
N LEU A 18 20.18 63.68 -21.35
CA LEU A 18 20.38 62.26 -21.63
C LEU A 18 21.15 61.62 -20.45
N GLY A 19 20.69 60.45 -20.01
CA GLY A 19 21.52 59.42 -19.39
C GLY A 19 21.92 59.60 -17.91
N SER A 20 21.15 59.00 -16.99
CA SER A 20 21.66 58.40 -15.73
C SER A 20 20.59 57.66 -14.91
N VAL A 21 19.82 56.75 -15.51
CA VAL A 21 18.89 55.86 -14.76
C VAL A 21 19.15 54.36 -14.99
N SER A 22 19.79 53.98 -16.10
CA SER A 22 19.92 52.57 -16.53
C SER A 22 20.95 51.72 -15.79
N GLN A 23 21.82 52.30 -14.94
CA GLN A 23 22.93 51.55 -14.31
C GLN A 23 22.58 50.91 -12.96
N ILE A 24 21.53 51.36 -12.27
CA ILE A 24 21.19 50.86 -10.92
C ILE A 24 20.44 49.52 -11.02
N ALA A 25 19.59 49.35 -12.04
CA ALA A 25 18.84 48.10 -12.25
C ALA A 25 19.75 46.91 -12.60
N SER A 26 20.68 47.08 -13.55
CA SER A 26 21.54 45.97 -13.99
C SER A 26 22.52 45.52 -12.91
N ALA A 27 23.03 46.44 -12.08
CA ALA A 27 23.90 46.08 -10.96
C ALA A 27 23.20 45.18 -9.93
N GLN A 28 21.91 45.43 -9.69
CA GLN A 28 21.11 44.67 -8.73
C GLN A 28 20.63 43.31 -9.28
N GLU A 29 20.37 43.21 -10.59
CA GLU A 29 20.13 41.92 -11.26
C GLU A 29 21.39 41.04 -11.28
N ILE A 30 22.57 41.61 -11.60
CA ILE A 30 23.84 40.87 -11.62
C ILE A 30 24.22 40.37 -10.21
N ASP A 31 23.99 41.16 -9.16
CA ASP A 31 24.22 40.74 -7.77
C ASP A 31 23.26 39.60 -7.37
N LEU A 32 21.98 39.68 -7.76
CA LEU A 32 21.00 38.63 -7.49
C LEU A 32 21.32 37.31 -8.22
N GLU A 33 21.67 37.36 -9.51
CA GLU A 33 22.09 36.17 -10.26
C GLU A 33 23.37 35.55 -9.68
N LYS A 34 24.32 36.37 -9.23
CA LYS A 34 25.53 35.89 -8.57
C LYS A 34 25.22 35.23 -7.24
N GLN A 35 24.38 35.83 -6.40
CA GLN A 35 23.94 35.26 -5.13
C GLN A 35 23.15 33.96 -5.32
N LEU A 36 22.28 33.88 -6.34
CA LEU A 36 21.57 32.66 -6.72
C LEU A 36 22.54 31.55 -7.16
N ASN A 37 23.54 31.88 -7.99
CA ASN A 37 24.54 30.92 -8.44
C ASN A 37 25.47 30.47 -7.30
N GLU A 38 25.89 31.37 -6.40
CA GLU A 38 26.67 31.02 -5.21
C GLU A 38 25.88 30.18 -4.21
N ALA A 39 24.59 30.49 -4.00
CA ALA A 39 23.68 29.68 -3.18
C ALA A 39 23.45 28.30 -3.81
N ALA A 40 23.28 28.21 -5.14
CA ALA A 40 23.16 26.95 -5.86
C ALA A 40 24.46 26.11 -5.78
N LEU A 41 25.62 26.72 -6.02
CA LEU A 41 26.94 26.07 -5.89
C LEU A 41 27.19 25.57 -4.47
N LYS A 42 26.78 26.34 -3.45
CA LYS A 42 26.89 25.96 -2.04
C LYS A 42 25.92 24.81 -1.71
N ALA A 43 24.68 24.88 -2.16
CA ALA A 43 23.72 23.77 -2.05
C ALA A 43 24.21 22.51 -2.77
N THR A 44 24.92 22.63 -3.90
CA THR A 44 25.47 21.49 -4.65
C THR A 44 26.73 20.92 -3.98
N LYS A 45 27.55 21.75 -3.31
CA LYS A 45 28.69 21.29 -2.48
C LYS A 45 28.24 20.62 -1.18
N ASP A 46 27.20 21.15 -0.55
CA ASP A 46 26.65 20.63 0.71
C ASP A 46 25.66 19.46 0.46
N SER A 47 25.30 19.19 -0.81
CA SER A 47 24.54 18.01 -1.23
C SER A 47 25.40 16.75 -1.09
N GLN A 48 25.39 16.15 0.11
CA GLN A 48 25.79 14.76 0.27
C GLN A 48 25.04 13.90 -0.77
N VAL A 49 25.77 13.02 -1.46
CA VAL A 49 25.18 12.08 -2.41
C VAL A 49 24.29 11.10 -1.63
N VAL A 50 23.00 11.43 -1.55
CA VAL A 50 22.01 10.62 -0.83
C VAL A 50 21.87 9.28 -1.55
N LYS A 51 22.33 8.20 -0.90
CA LYS A 51 22.24 6.85 -1.46
C LYS A 51 20.79 6.51 -1.77
N LYS A 52 20.54 6.18 -3.04
CA LYS A 52 19.26 5.67 -3.54
C LYS A 52 19.33 4.16 -3.69
N TYR A 53 18.16 3.53 -3.67
CA TYR A 53 17.97 2.09 -3.73
C TYR A 53 16.93 1.77 -4.79
N GLU A 54 17.14 0.70 -5.55
CA GLU A 54 16.15 0.18 -6.49
C GLU A 54 15.33 -0.91 -5.82
N LEU A 55 14.01 -0.77 -5.88
CA LEU A 55 13.06 -1.71 -5.28
C LEU A 55 12.33 -2.44 -6.42
N GLN A 56 12.79 -3.65 -6.77
CA GLN A 56 12.20 -4.46 -7.84
C GLN A 56 12.15 -5.92 -7.44
N TYR A 57 11.08 -6.60 -7.85
CA TYR A 57 10.96 -8.05 -7.73
C TYR A 57 11.92 -8.75 -8.70
N ARG A 58 12.66 -9.74 -8.20
CA ARG A 58 13.68 -10.50 -8.95
C ARG A 58 13.57 -11.99 -8.67
N LEU A 59 12.35 -12.50 -8.86
CA LEU A 59 12.03 -13.91 -8.65
C LEU A 59 12.48 -14.73 -9.87
N THR A 60 12.78 -16.01 -9.67
CA THR A 60 13.21 -16.92 -10.75
C THR A 60 12.14 -17.96 -11.08
N GLU A 61 12.05 -18.37 -12.34
CA GLU A 61 11.17 -19.47 -12.77
C GLU A 61 11.38 -20.74 -11.91
N GLY A 62 10.28 -21.40 -11.53
CA GLY A 62 10.30 -22.56 -10.65
C GLY A 62 10.54 -22.26 -9.15
N GLU A 63 10.79 -21.00 -8.75
CA GLU A 63 10.98 -20.64 -7.34
C GLU A 63 9.71 -20.90 -6.50
N LEU A 64 9.90 -21.53 -5.34
CA LEU A 64 8.83 -21.80 -4.36
C LEU A 64 9.00 -20.90 -3.14
N ILE A 65 8.21 -19.84 -3.08
CA ILE A 65 8.21 -18.85 -2.00
C ILE A 65 7.15 -19.26 -0.99
N ARG A 66 7.58 -19.88 0.11
CA ARG A 66 6.71 -20.31 1.22
C ARG A 66 6.82 -19.32 2.36
N SER A 67 5.68 -18.84 2.86
CA SER A 67 5.61 -17.86 3.96
C SER A 67 4.62 -18.30 5.02
N ARG A 68 5.00 -18.18 6.30
CA ARG A 68 4.09 -18.40 7.43
C ARG A 68 3.32 -17.11 7.67
N VAL A 69 2.01 -17.16 7.50
CA VAL A 69 1.08 -16.07 7.81
C VAL A 69 0.42 -16.37 9.16
N VAL A 70 0.32 -15.37 10.02
CA VAL A 70 -0.47 -15.40 11.25
C VAL A 70 -1.39 -14.19 11.22
N HIS A 71 -2.69 -14.42 11.30
CA HIS A 71 -3.71 -13.37 11.30
C HIS A 71 -4.56 -13.49 12.57
N LEU A 72 -4.57 -12.42 13.35
CA LEU A 72 -5.35 -12.25 14.57
C LEU A 72 -6.43 -11.21 14.33
N VAL A 73 -7.64 -11.48 14.80
CA VAL A 73 -8.79 -10.57 14.75
C VAL A 73 -9.50 -10.59 16.11
N SER A 74 -9.87 -9.41 16.60
CA SER A 74 -10.88 -9.23 17.65
C SER A 74 -11.86 -8.17 17.17
N MET A 75 -13.15 -8.48 17.18
CA MET A 75 -14.20 -7.57 16.74
C MET A 75 -15.28 -7.52 17.81
N ASP A 76 -15.48 -6.33 18.39
CA ASP A 76 -16.59 -6.05 19.29
C ASP A 76 -17.68 -5.34 18.50
N THR A 77 -18.89 -5.88 18.51
CA THR A 77 -20.06 -5.28 17.87
C THR A 77 -21.18 -5.11 18.90
N LYS A 78 -21.78 -3.91 18.92
CA LYS A 78 -23.01 -3.62 19.66
C LYS A 78 -24.08 -3.13 18.70
N ILE A 79 -25.28 -3.69 18.78
CA ILE A 79 -26.47 -3.22 18.07
C ILE A 79 -27.66 -3.26 19.04
N ASP A 80 -28.33 -2.13 19.24
CA ASP A 80 -29.57 -1.97 20.00
C ASP A 80 -29.61 -2.59 21.42
N GLY A 81 -28.44 -2.75 22.04
CA GLY A 81 -28.28 -3.30 23.38
C GLY A 81 -27.52 -4.63 23.39
N GLU A 82 -27.68 -5.43 22.34
CA GLU A 82 -26.99 -6.71 22.15
C GLU A 82 -25.50 -6.51 21.89
N PHE A 83 -24.67 -7.40 22.46
CA PHE A 83 -23.22 -7.37 22.36
C PHE A 83 -22.68 -8.70 21.83
N GLU A 84 -21.91 -8.64 20.75
CA GLU A 84 -21.16 -9.76 20.18
C GLU A 84 -19.67 -9.46 20.20
N ASN A 85 -18.86 -10.39 20.73
CA ASN A 85 -17.41 -10.41 20.57
C ASN A 85 -17.06 -11.60 19.68
N LEU A 86 -16.36 -11.33 18.57
CA LEU A 86 -15.69 -12.34 17.75
C LEU A 86 -14.19 -12.23 18.01
N LYS A 87 -13.56 -13.36 18.34
CA LYS A 87 -12.10 -13.52 18.30
C LYS A 87 -11.75 -14.62 17.31
N SER A 88 -10.73 -14.38 16.50
CA SER A 88 -10.22 -15.38 15.55
C SER A 88 -8.70 -15.34 15.46
N ARG A 89 -8.12 -16.51 15.25
CA ARG A 89 -6.71 -16.72 14.92
C ARG A 89 -6.64 -17.70 13.77
N SER A 90 -5.99 -17.27 12.69
CA SER A 90 -5.57 -18.12 11.58
C SER A 90 -4.05 -18.15 11.52
N VAL A 91 -3.48 -19.34 11.33
CA VAL A 91 -2.09 -19.55 10.97
C VAL A 91 -2.08 -20.38 9.70
N SER A 92 -1.30 -19.99 8.70
CA SER A 92 -1.23 -20.74 7.45
C SER A 92 0.14 -20.67 6.80
N THR A 93 0.44 -21.65 5.94
CA THR A 93 1.57 -21.57 5.02
C THR A 93 1.06 -21.13 3.65
N ARG A 94 1.36 -19.89 3.29
CA ARG A 94 1.09 -19.34 1.96
C ARG A 94 2.23 -19.73 1.02
N VAL A 95 1.89 -20.09 -0.22
CA VAL A 95 2.86 -20.44 -1.26
C VAL A 95 2.61 -19.57 -2.50
N PHE A 96 3.68 -18.95 -3.01
CA PHE A 96 3.77 -18.63 -4.43
C PHE A 96 4.72 -19.60 -5.10
N GLN A 97 4.26 -20.24 -6.17
CA GLN A 97 5.13 -20.89 -7.15
C GLN A 97 5.30 -19.93 -8.31
N VAL A 98 6.53 -19.60 -8.68
CA VAL A 98 6.81 -18.92 -9.95
C VAL A 98 6.65 -19.93 -11.08
N GLU A 99 5.70 -19.67 -11.97
CA GLU A 99 5.43 -20.49 -13.14
C GLU A 99 6.26 -20.04 -14.35
N GLU A 100 6.40 -18.73 -14.53
CA GLU A 100 7.12 -18.13 -15.67
C GLU A 100 7.66 -16.75 -15.26
N VAL A 101 8.77 -16.33 -15.89
CA VAL A 101 9.21 -14.93 -15.95
C VAL A 101 9.41 -14.57 -17.42
N ASP A 102 8.64 -13.61 -17.93
CA ASP A 102 8.66 -13.26 -19.35
C ASP A 102 9.84 -12.34 -19.74
N GLN A 103 9.93 -11.98 -21.02
CA GLN A 103 11.00 -11.14 -21.58
C GLN A 103 10.98 -9.69 -21.08
N GLU A 104 9.84 -9.21 -20.54
CA GLU A 104 9.70 -7.89 -19.92
C GLU A 104 10.01 -7.95 -18.40
N GLY A 105 10.23 -9.15 -17.86
CA GLY A 105 10.40 -9.42 -16.44
C GLY A 105 9.08 -9.50 -15.67
N ASN A 106 7.93 -9.62 -16.35
CA ASN A 106 6.67 -9.92 -15.66
C ASN A 106 6.71 -11.35 -15.13
N ILE A 107 6.23 -11.55 -13.90
CA ILE A 107 6.33 -12.80 -13.16
C ILE A 107 4.93 -13.39 -13.02
N THR A 108 4.73 -14.62 -13.51
CA THR A 108 3.48 -15.36 -13.31
C THR A 108 3.58 -16.25 -12.08
N LEU A 109 2.65 -16.06 -11.13
CA LEU A 109 2.63 -16.70 -9.83
C LEU A 109 1.36 -17.54 -9.64
N ILE A 110 1.51 -18.80 -9.24
CA ILE A 110 0.40 -19.61 -8.74
C ILE A 110 0.34 -19.46 -7.22
N HIS A 111 -0.76 -18.88 -6.73
CA HIS A 111 -1.04 -18.70 -5.30
C HIS A 111 -1.74 -19.93 -4.73
N ARG A 112 -1.21 -20.48 -3.63
CA ARG A 112 -1.81 -21.59 -2.86
C ARG A 112 -1.70 -21.35 -1.36
N VAL A 113 -2.55 -22.00 -0.59
CA VAL A 113 -2.36 -22.23 0.85
C VAL A 113 -2.08 -23.71 1.03
N GLU A 114 -0.91 -24.05 1.57
CA GLU A 114 -0.46 -25.44 1.76
C GLU A 114 -1.13 -26.08 2.98
N ASP A 115 -1.31 -25.31 4.05
CA ASP A 115 -1.93 -25.75 5.29
C ASP A 115 -2.49 -24.58 6.10
N ALA A 116 -3.44 -24.86 7.00
CA ALA A 116 -3.98 -23.89 7.95
C ALA A 116 -4.35 -24.49 9.31
N GLU A 117 -4.13 -23.71 10.37
CA GLU A 117 -4.58 -23.91 11.74
C GLU A 117 -5.50 -22.74 12.11
N LEU A 118 -6.78 -23.02 12.33
CA LEU A 118 -7.85 -22.05 12.50
C LEU A 118 -8.49 -22.21 13.89
N TRP A 119 -8.76 -21.08 14.53
CA TRP A 119 -9.51 -20.99 15.79
C TRP A 119 -10.44 -19.77 15.74
N GLN A 120 -11.67 -19.92 16.22
CA GLN A 120 -12.56 -18.80 16.49
C GLN A 120 -13.43 -19.02 17.73
N LYS A 121 -13.87 -17.93 18.33
CA LYS A 121 -14.87 -17.88 19.40
C LYS A 121 -15.79 -16.69 19.18
N VAL A 122 -17.10 -16.92 19.28
CA VAL A 122 -18.16 -15.90 19.24
C VAL A 122 -18.90 -15.91 20.58
N THR A 123 -19.41 -14.76 21.03
CA THR A 123 -20.29 -14.68 22.22
C THR A 123 -21.45 -15.67 22.10
N GLY A 124 -21.70 -16.44 23.16
CA GLY A 124 -22.82 -17.39 23.21
C GLY A 124 -22.68 -18.67 22.38
N GLN A 125 -21.61 -18.81 21.59
CA GLN A 125 -21.29 -20.05 20.84
C GLN A 125 -20.05 -20.72 21.41
N ASP A 126 -19.87 -22.02 21.14
CA ASP A 126 -18.64 -22.74 21.49
C ASP A 126 -17.43 -22.27 20.65
N GLU A 127 -16.22 -22.60 21.10
CA GLU A 127 -15.04 -22.36 20.26
C GLU A 127 -14.95 -23.41 19.15
N VAL A 128 -14.54 -22.98 17.95
CA VAL A 128 -14.42 -23.87 16.80
C VAL A 128 -12.99 -23.85 16.28
N ARG A 129 -12.40 -25.05 16.18
CA ARG A 129 -11.00 -25.30 15.81
C ARG A 129 -10.92 -26.18 14.57
N TYR A 130 -9.90 -25.97 13.75
CA TYR A 130 -9.56 -26.86 12.65
C TYR A 130 -8.07 -26.75 12.29
N ASN A 131 -7.39 -27.88 12.18
CA ASN A 131 -6.02 -27.99 11.70
C ASN A 131 -5.97 -28.95 10.50
N SER A 132 -5.69 -28.40 9.33
CA SER A 132 -5.71 -29.14 8.06
C SER A 132 -4.63 -30.23 7.92
N ARG A 133 -3.74 -30.38 8.91
CA ARG A 133 -2.70 -31.42 8.94
C ARG A 133 -3.05 -32.60 9.84
N THR A 134 -4.01 -32.44 10.76
CA THR A 134 -4.31 -33.42 11.82
C THR A 134 -5.78 -33.79 11.94
N ASP A 135 -6.69 -32.93 11.49
CA ASP A 135 -8.11 -33.06 11.79
C ASP A 135 -8.84 -33.67 10.58
N GLU A 136 -9.38 -34.88 10.75
CA GLU A 136 -10.12 -35.60 9.71
C GLU A 136 -11.54 -35.04 9.49
N ILE A 137 -12.17 -34.56 10.57
CA ILE A 137 -13.51 -33.97 10.54
C ILE A 137 -13.37 -32.45 10.42
N VAL A 138 -13.89 -31.89 9.32
CA VAL A 138 -13.91 -30.45 9.08
C VAL A 138 -15.20 -29.85 9.68
N PRO A 139 -15.12 -28.84 10.56
CA PRO A 139 -16.30 -28.09 11.00
C PRO A 139 -16.96 -27.31 9.85
N GLU A 140 -18.29 -27.21 9.84
CA GLU A 140 -19.12 -26.59 8.78
C GLU A 140 -18.61 -25.20 8.36
N ASN A 141 -18.29 -24.34 9.33
CA ASN A 141 -17.78 -22.98 9.12
C ASN A 141 -16.41 -22.92 8.41
N TYR A 142 -15.68 -24.04 8.34
CA TYR A 142 -14.37 -24.15 7.73
C TYR A 142 -14.34 -25.04 6.46
N GLU A 143 -15.43 -25.71 6.09
CA GLU A 143 -15.51 -26.58 4.89
C GLU A 143 -14.96 -25.93 3.63
N ARG A 144 -15.38 -24.68 3.34
CA ARG A 144 -14.91 -23.94 2.16
C ARG A 144 -13.40 -23.67 2.19
N ILE A 145 -12.84 -23.44 3.37
CA ILE A 145 -11.40 -23.21 3.53
C ILE A 145 -10.66 -24.53 3.32
N ALA A 146 -11.05 -25.59 4.03
CA ALA A 146 -10.48 -26.92 3.89
C ALA A 146 -10.49 -27.42 2.44
N ALA A 147 -11.62 -27.26 1.75
CA ALA A 147 -11.78 -27.63 0.33
C ALA A 147 -10.86 -26.85 -0.63
N SER A 148 -10.24 -25.75 -0.19
CA SER A 148 -9.31 -24.93 -0.98
C SER A 148 -7.83 -25.18 -0.66
N ILE A 149 -7.51 -25.85 0.45
CA ILE A 149 -6.13 -26.13 0.86
C ILE A 149 -5.45 -27.07 -0.15
N GLY A 150 -4.18 -26.81 -0.43
CA GLY A 150 -3.37 -27.50 -1.45
C GLY A 150 -3.69 -27.12 -2.90
N LYS A 151 -4.82 -26.46 -3.17
CA LYS A 151 -5.25 -26.14 -4.55
C LYS A 151 -4.75 -24.76 -5.01
N PRO A 152 -4.59 -24.55 -6.34
CA PRO A 152 -4.51 -23.21 -6.93
C PRO A 152 -5.71 -22.35 -6.47
N LEU A 153 -5.42 -21.19 -5.88
CA LEU A 153 -6.42 -20.22 -5.48
C LEU A 153 -6.56 -19.11 -6.53
N ALA A 154 -5.42 -18.69 -7.08
CA ALA A 154 -5.34 -17.72 -8.17
C ALA A 154 -4.04 -17.91 -8.97
N VAL A 155 -4.08 -17.58 -10.25
CA VAL A 155 -2.91 -17.33 -11.10
C VAL A 155 -2.81 -15.82 -11.30
N ILE A 156 -1.63 -15.24 -11.07
CA ILE A 156 -1.43 -13.78 -11.02
C ILE A 156 -0.16 -13.43 -11.78
N THR A 157 -0.26 -12.61 -12.83
CA THR A 157 0.90 -12.02 -13.51
C THR A 157 1.14 -10.62 -12.95
N VAL A 158 2.38 -10.31 -12.60
CA VAL A 158 2.80 -9.02 -12.02
C VAL A 158 4.04 -8.46 -12.72
N SER A 159 4.17 -7.14 -12.80
CA SER A 159 5.41 -6.51 -13.29
C SER A 159 6.56 -6.60 -12.28
N PRO A 160 7.82 -6.26 -12.68
CA PRO A 160 8.94 -6.10 -11.75
C PRO A 160 8.69 -5.10 -10.60
N SER A 161 7.76 -4.15 -10.76
CA SER A 161 7.34 -3.23 -9.70
C SER A 161 6.19 -3.75 -8.83
N GLY A 162 5.72 -4.98 -9.04
CA GLY A 162 4.59 -5.57 -8.30
C GLY A 162 3.22 -5.04 -8.72
N ALA A 163 3.11 -4.40 -9.89
CA ALA A 163 1.79 -4.02 -10.44
C ALA A 163 1.12 -5.27 -11.02
N ILE A 164 -0.15 -5.51 -10.69
CA ILE A 164 -0.91 -6.64 -11.25
C ILE A 164 -1.19 -6.36 -12.73
N VAL A 165 -0.65 -7.20 -13.60
CA VAL A 165 -0.88 -7.21 -15.05
C VAL A 165 -2.11 -8.07 -15.36
N SER A 166 -2.19 -9.26 -14.76
CA SER A 166 -3.30 -10.19 -14.91
C SER A 166 -3.63 -10.86 -13.57
N ARG A 167 -4.89 -11.26 -13.40
CA ARG A 167 -5.33 -12.12 -12.28
C ARG A 167 -6.50 -12.98 -12.72
N LYS A 168 -6.37 -14.29 -12.52
CA LYS A 168 -7.44 -15.27 -12.65
C LYS A 168 -7.64 -15.94 -11.29
N ASP A 169 -8.81 -15.77 -10.68
CA ASP A 169 -9.18 -16.47 -9.44
C ASP A 169 -9.82 -17.81 -9.79
N GLU A 170 -9.22 -18.92 -9.32
CA GLU A 170 -9.78 -20.28 -9.47
C GLU A 170 -10.78 -20.61 -8.36
N VAL A 171 -10.69 -19.91 -7.23
CA VAL A 171 -11.61 -19.99 -6.10
C VAL A 171 -12.07 -18.58 -5.75
N THR A 172 -13.37 -18.36 -5.52
CA THR A 172 -13.88 -17.05 -5.10
C THR A 172 -13.26 -16.63 -3.77
N GLN A 173 -12.36 -15.65 -3.80
CA GLN A 173 -11.69 -15.11 -2.60
C GLN A 173 -12.42 -13.86 -2.09
N PHE A 174 -12.74 -13.84 -0.79
CA PHE A 174 -13.06 -12.57 -0.14
C PHE A 174 -11.77 -11.77 0.03
N ASN A 175 -11.66 -10.64 -0.68
CA ASN A 175 -10.53 -9.72 -0.58
C ASN A 175 -10.93 -8.42 0.17
N PRO A 176 -10.80 -8.38 1.50
CA PRO A 176 -11.08 -7.18 2.30
C PRO A 176 -10.04 -6.06 2.11
N GLY A 177 -9.03 -6.25 1.26
CA GLY A 177 -7.85 -5.37 1.16
C GLY A 177 -6.77 -5.68 2.20
N ILE A 178 -6.97 -6.71 3.03
CA ILE A 178 -6.03 -7.19 4.05
C ILE A 178 -4.91 -7.98 3.36
N GLY A 179 -3.69 -7.48 3.45
CA GLY A 179 -2.52 -8.09 2.83
C GLY A 179 -2.46 -7.83 1.31
N VAL A 180 -1.50 -7.03 0.86
CA VAL A 180 -1.21 -6.92 -0.57
C VAL A 180 -0.31 -8.08 -0.94
N LEU A 181 -0.80 -8.98 -1.81
CA LEU A 181 -0.10 -10.18 -2.28
C LEU A 181 1.35 -9.87 -2.71
N MET A 182 1.56 -8.75 -3.42
CA MET A 182 2.84 -8.05 -3.52
C MET A 182 2.59 -6.53 -3.58
N PRO A 183 3.12 -5.72 -2.64
CA PRO A 183 3.01 -4.25 -2.69
C PRO A 183 3.67 -3.66 -3.95
N ARG A 184 3.02 -2.66 -4.57
CA ARG A 184 3.61 -1.97 -5.72
C ARG A 184 4.75 -1.06 -5.25
N LEU A 185 5.95 -1.35 -5.74
CA LEU A 185 7.20 -0.64 -5.50
C LEU A 185 7.31 0.58 -6.45
N PRO A 186 8.17 1.57 -6.17
CA PRO A 186 8.44 2.65 -7.12
C PRO A 186 9.22 2.12 -8.31
N ASP A 187 8.92 2.65 -9.49
CA ASP A 187 9.63 2.41 -10.76
C ASP A 187 10.90 3.27 -10.92
N TYR A 188 11.32 3.94 -9.85
CA TYR A 188 12.50 4.83 -9.80
C TYR A 188 13.35 4.58 -8.55
N PRO A 189 14.68 4.83 -8.60
CA PRO A 189 15.55 4.74 -7.44
C PRO A 189 15.13 5.70 -6.32
N ILE A 190 14.97 5.16 -5.11
CA ILE A 190 14.39 5.88 -3.96
C ILE A 190 15.38 6.00 -2.79
N ALA A 191 15.44 7.17 -2.16
CA ALA A 191 16.25 7.41 -0.97
C ALA A 191 15.48 7.10 0.33
N ILE A 192 16.22 6.86 1.42
CA ILE A 192 15.62 6.75 2.76
C ILE A 192 14.88 8.06 3.10
N GLY A 193 13.67 7.93 3.67
CA GLY A 193 12.75 9.03 3.97
C GLY A 193 11.83 9.44 2.81
N GLN A 194 12.14 9.07 1.57
CA GLN A 194 11.28 9.33 0.42
C GLN A 194 10.03 8.44 0.41
N LYS A 195 9.00 8.91 -0.31
CA LYS A 195 7.65 8.38 -0.28
C LYS A 195 7.11 8.20 -1.68
N TRP A 196 6.31 7.16 -1.86
CA TRP A 196 5.49 6.93 -3.04
C TRP A 196 4.10 6.49 -2.60
N TYR A 197 3.14 6.44 -3.51
CA TYR A 197 1.80 5.97 -3.20
C TYR A 197 1.20 5.16 -4.34
N THR A 198 0.25 4.30 -4.00
CA THR A 198 -0.64 3.65 -4.97
C THR A 198 -2.05 4.19 -4.79
N PRO A 199 -2.73 4.62 -5.87
CA PRO A 199 -4.15 4.92 -5.79
C PRO A 199 -4.95 3.63 -5.63
N GLU A 200 -6.05 3.69 -4.87
CA GLU A 200 -7.04 2.63 -4.79
C GLU A 200 -8.44 3.23 -4.90
N GLU A 201 -9.39 2.51 -5.47
CA GLU A 201 -10.78 2.94 -5.59
C GLU A 201 -11.71 1.83 -5.08
N VAL A 202 -12.63 2.19 -4.18
CA VAL A 202 -13.59 1.26 -3.59
C VAL A 202 -15.01 1.73 -3.89
N ARG A 203 -15.79 0.87 -4.55
CA ARG A 203 -17.21 1.10 -4.81
C ARG A 203 -18.02 0.60 -3.61
N ILE A 204 -18.71 1.53 -2.94
CA ILE A 204 -19.49 1.27 -1.73
C ILE A 204 -20.96 1.57 -1.99
N ARG A 205 -21.85 0.68 -1.53
CA ARG A 205 -23.30 0.92 -1.60
C ARG A 205 -23.73 1.76 -0.40
N THR A 206 -24.42 2.85 -0.67
CA THR A 206 -25.02 3.74 0.35
C THR A 206 -26.43 3.26 0.73
N LYS A 207 -26.98 3.81 1.83
CA LYS A 207 -28.29 3.39 2.37
C LYS A 207 -29.46 3.60 1.39
N ASP A 208 -29.35 4.60 0.53
CA ASP A 208 -30.27 4.91 -0.57
C ASP A 208 -30.05 4.04 -1.83
N GLY A 209 -29.24 2.99 -1.73
CA GLY A 209 -29.00 2.03 -2.80
C GLY A 209 -28.01 2.48 -3.87
N ARG A 210 -27.58 3.76 -3.89
CA ARG A 210 -26.58 4.29 -4.83
C ARG A 210 -25.21 3.65 -4.59
N VAL A 211 -24.34 3.70 -5.60
CA VAL A 211 -22.94 3.27 -5.49
C VAL A 211 -22.06 4.52 -5.46
N LYS A 212 -21.39 4.78 -4.34
CA LYS A 212 -20.40 5.85 -4.19
C LYS A 212 -18.99 5.27 -4.41
N SER A 213 -18.22 5.92 -5.28
CA SER A 213 -16.78 5.70 -5.38
C SER A 213 -16.05 6.43 -4.24
N ILE A 214 -15.25 5.69 -3.49
CA ILE A 214 -14.33 6.22 -2.47
C ILE A 214 -12.91 6.03 -2.98
N LYS A 215 -12.20 7.14 -3.20
CA LYS A 215 -10.77 7.14 -3.51
C LYS A 215 -9.98 6.97 -2.22
N LEU A 216 -9.07 6.02 -2.23
CA LEU A 216 -8.08 5.72 -1.21
C LEU A 216 -6.68 5.87 -1.82
N ARG A 217 -5.65 5.87 -0.98
CA ARG A 217 -4.28 5.55 -1.41
C ARG A 217 -3.55 4.76 -0.33
N LYS A 218 -2.63 3.88 -0.72
CA LYS A 218 -1.59 3.39 0.20
C LYS A 218 -0.38 4.29 0.06
N LEU A 219 0.02 4.95 1.15
CA LEU A 219 1.22 5.77 1.21
C LEU A 219 2.35 4.91 1.78
N TYR A 220 3.45 4.82 1.05
CA TYR A 220 4.64 4.07 1.42
C TYR A 220 5.79 5.03 1.78
N THR A 221 6.74 4.57 2.59
CA THR A 221 7.98 5.31 2.90
C THR A 221 9.13 4.31 3.08
N LEU A 222 10.26 4.51 2.40
CA LEU A 222 11.47 3.76 2.68
C LEU A 222 12.06 4.28 4.01
N SER A 223 11.85 3.58 5.11
CA SER A 223 12.21 4.09 6.44
C SER A 223 13.66 3.78 6.83
N LYS A 224 14.20 2.65 6.35
CA LYS A 224 15.56 2.19 6.68
C LYS A 224 16.07 1.22 5.60
N VAL A 225 17.39 1.16 5.42
CA VAL A 225 18.06 0.01 4.79
C VAL A 225 19.22 -0.43 5.68
N SER A 226 19.37 -1.74 5.90
CA SER A 226 20.46 -2.32 6.68
C SER A 226 20.74 -3.73 6.18
N ASN A 227 22.00 -4.07 5.87
CA ASN A 227 22.41 -5.40 5.41
C ASN A 227 21.56 -5.91 4.22
N GLU A 228 21.40 -5.07 3.19
CA GLU A 228 20.52 -5.31 2.02
C GLU A 228 19.04 -5.57 2.32
N LEU A 229 18.58 -5.33 3.56
CA LEU A 229 17.18 -5.41 3.96
C LEU A 229 16.59 -4.00 4.10
N ALA A 230 15.65 -3.66 3.22
CA ALA A 230 14.92 -2.40 3.23
C ALA A 230 13.64 -2.52 4.07
N THR A 231 13.47 -1.66 5.08
CA THR A 231 12.20 -1.53 5.83
C THR A 231 11.35 -0.46 5.17
N ILE A 232 10.11 -0.81 4.83
CA ILE A 232 9.17 0.07 4.14
C ILE A 232 7.90 0.15 4.97
N THR A 233 7.56 1.34 5.47
CA THR A 233 6.29 1.56 6.17
C THR A 233 5.18 1.84 5.17
N VAL A 234 3.96 1.42 5.49
CA VAL A 234 2.76 1.60 4.68
C VAL A 234 1.58 2.04 5.54
N ARG A 235 0.70 2.89 5.00
CA ARG A 235 -0.63 3.17 5.57
C ARG A 235 -1.66 3.47 4.50
N THR A 236 -2.88 2.98 4.67
CA THR A 236 -4.02 3.42 3.87
C THR A 236 -4.46 4.83 4.30
N GLN A 237 -4.86 5.67 3.34
CA GLN A 237 -5.47 6.97 3.57
C GLN A 237 -6.74 7.11 2.74
N VAL A 238 -7.83 7.55 3.36
CA VAL A 238 -9.05 7.95 2.65
C VAL A 238 -8.85 9.34 2.04
N ILE A 239 -9.11 9.50 0.74
CA ILE A 239 -8.98 10.77 0.00
C ILE A 239 -10.34 11.42 -0.23
N THR A 240 -11.37 10.63 -0.56
CA THR A 240 -12.75 11.13 -0.66
C THR A 240 -13.33 11.35 0.75
N PRO A 241 -13.88 12.54 1.10
CA PRO A 241 -14.51 12.74 2.39
C PRO A 241 -15.67 11.75 2.68
N VAL A 242 -15.64 11.16 3.88
CA VAL A 242 -16.63 10.19 4.38
C VAL A 242 -17.12 10.60 5.76
N HIS A 243 -18.38 11.03 5.83
CA HIS A 243 -19.05 11.38 7.08
C HIS A 243 -20.02 10.29 7.55
N ASP A 244 -20.66 9.57 6.62
CA ASP A 244 -21.62 8.49 6.91
C ASP A 244 -20.96 7.28 7.60
N ALA A 245 -21.52 6.85 8.73
CA ALA A 245 -20.99 5.75 9.53
C ALA A 245 -21.11 4.37 8.87
N LYS A 246 -22.14 4.10 8.04
CA LYS A 246 -22.28 2.84 7.30
C LYS A 246 -21.24 2.75 6.18
N VAL A 247 -20.81 3.87 5.60
CA VAL A 247 -19.68 3.93 4.67
C VAL A 247 -18.36 3.73 5.42
N LYS A 248 -18.15 4.37 6.59
CA LYS A 248 -16.96 4.13 7.42
C LYS A 248 -16.83 2.66 7.84
N SER A 249 -17.92 2.02 8.26
CA SER A 249 -17.88 0.60 8.66
C SER A 249 -17.54 -0.34 7.51
N GLN A 250 -17.88 0.01 6.26
CA GLN A 250 -17.48 -0.74 5.06
C GLN A 250 -16.02 -0.48 4.65
N LEU A 251 -15.41 0.63 5.09
CA LEU A 251 -14.01 0.96 4.81
C LEU A 251 -13.03 0.43 5.87
N MET A 252 -13.47 0.19 7.11
CA MET A 252 -12.57 -0.06 8.24
C MET A 252 -11.54 -1.16 7.94
N GLN A 253 -11.93 -2.28 7.32
CA GLN A 253 -11.04 -3.42 7.07
C GLN A 253 -9.87 -3.09 6.12
N ARG A 254 -9.97 -1.97 5.38
CA ARG A 254 -8.94 -1.45 4.47
C ARG A 254 -7.98 -0.45 5.13
N MET A 255 -8.30 0.05 6.33
CA MET A 255 -7.54 1.09 7.03
C MET A 255 -6.25 0.57 7.69
N GLN A 256 -5.57 -0.35 7.02
CA GLN A 256 -4.36 -0.98 7.52
C GLN A 256 -3.18 0.00 7.53
N HIS A 257 -2.31 -0.18 8.51
CA HIS A 257 -0.98 0.41 8.55
C HIS A 257 0.04 -0.62 9.04
N GLY A 258 1.33 -0.37 8.81
CA GLY A 258 2.38 -1.27 9.23
C GLY A 258 3.65 -1.12 8.41
N GLU A 259 4.36 -2.23 8.25
CA GLU A 259 5.62 -2.27 7.51
C GLU A 259 5.86 -3.63 6.84
N PHE A 260 6.75 -3.65 5.85
CA PHE A 260 7.32 -4.87 5.32
C PHE A 260 8.83 -4.70 5.12
N GLN A 261 9.55 -5.81 5.19
CA GLN A 261 10.98 -5.89 4.93
C GLN A 261 11.20 -6.51 3.55
N PHE A 262 11.99 -5.84 2.73
CA PHE A 262 12.29 -6.23 1.36
C PHE A 262 13.78 -6.53 1.21
N ASP A 263 14.10 -7.75 0.78
CA ASP A 263 15.45 -8.20 0.48
C ASP A 263 15.87 -7.64 -0.89
N LEU A 264 16.78 -6.67 -0.89
CA LEU A 264 17.25 -5.98 -2.09
C LEU A 264 18.08 -6.90 -3.00
N ALA A 265 18.82 -7.84 -2.41
CA ALA A 265 19.68 -8.77 -3.13
C ALA A 265 18.87 -9.90 -3.80
N LYS A 266 17.78 -10.36 -3.16
CA LYS A 266 16.87 -11.37 -3.71
C LYS A 266 15.62 -10.80 -4.39
N GLY A 267 15.40 -9.48 -4.35
CA GLY A 267 14.24 -8.83 -4.94
C GLY A 267 12.92 -9.44 -4.47
N ARG A 268 12.72 -9.61 -3.16
CA ARG A 268 11.50 -10.23 -2.60
C ARG A 268 11.19 -9.78 -1.18
N ILE A 269 9.94 -9.96 -0.77
CA ILE A 269 9.49 -9.68 0.60
C ILE A 269 10.08 -10.75 1.53
N TYR A 270 10.72 -10.31 2.61
CA TYR A 270 11.22 -11.17 3.68
C TYR A 270 10.21 -11.32 4.83
N SER A 271 9.56 -10.21 5.22
CA SER A 271 8.54 -10.19 6.27
C SER A 271 7.54 -9.06 6.05
N THR A 272 6.34 -9.21 6.60
CA THR A 272 5.29 -8.18 6.60
C THR A 272 4.63 -8.14 7.98
N ARG A 273 4.31 -6.95 8.48
CA ARG A 273 3.42 -6.74 9.62
C ARG A 273 2.41 -5.66 9.29
N MET A 274 1.13 -6.03 9.28
CA MET A 274 0.00 -5.11 9.13
C MET A 274 -0.83 -5.11 10.40
N GLU A 275 -1.33 -3.94 10.78
CA GLU A 275 -2.20 -3.72 11.92
C GLU A 275 -3.40 -2.87 11.51
N LEU A 276 -4.46 -3.00 12.29
CA LEU A 276 -5.72 -2.30 12.12
C LEU A 276 -6.36 -2.10 13.50
N ASP A 277 -6.73 -0.87 13.81
CA ASP A 277 -7.51 -0.50 14.98
C ASP A 277 -8.50 0.59 14.55
N GLU A 278 -9.75 0.21 14.32
CA GLU A 278 -10.79 1.10 13.81
C GLU A 278 -12.09 0.97 14.60
N ARG A 279 -12.69 2.11 14.94
CA ARG A 279 -13.96 2.17 15.68
C ARG A 279 -14.97 3.04 14.96
N VAL A 280 -16.17 2.49 14.76
CA VAL A 280 -17.28 3.20 14.11
C VAL A 280 -18.53 3.12 14.99
N VAL A 281 -19.09 4.28 15.32
CA VAL A 281 -20.36 4.44 16.04
C VAL A 281 -21.44 4.89 15.06
N GLY A 282 -22.68 4.44 15.25
CA GLY A 282 -23.84 4.87 14.45
C GLY A 282 -24.02 4.13 13.12
N PHE A 283 -23.23 3.08 12.86
CA PHE A 283 -23.21 2.39 11.55
C PHE A 283 -24.53 1.66 11.24
N ASN A 284 -25.23 1.17 12.26
CA ASN A 284 -26.50 0.46 12.19
C ASN A 284 -27.53 1.02 13.19
N GLY A 285 -27.72 2.35 13.19
CA GLY A 285 -28.60 3.05 14.14
C GLY A 285 -27.83 3.72 15.27
N ALA A 286 -28.45 4.67 15.98
CA ALA A 286 -27.75 5.53 16.95
C ALA A 286 -27.11 4.76 18.11
N ALA A 287 -27.68 3.63 18.52
CA ALA A 287 -27.19 2.76 19.60
C ALA A 287 -26.17 1.70 19.13
N SER A 288 -25.66 1.79 17.90
CA SER A 288 -24.72 0.82 17.33
C SER A 288 -23.25 1.25 17.43
N MET A 289 -22.36 0.29 17.66
CA MET A 289 -20.91 0.48 17.68
C MET A 289 -20.22 -0.77 17.14
N ILE A 290 -19.11 -0.60 16.45
CA ILE A 290 -18.21 -1.68 16.07
C ILE A 290 -16.76 -1.23 16.28
N HIS A 291 -15.95 -2.06 16.92
CA HIS A 291 -14.51 -1.89 17.12
C HIS A 291 -13.80 -3.10 16.54
N TYR A 292 -12.97 -2.89 15.53
CA TYR A 292 -12.25 -3.95 14.81
C TYR A 292 -10.75 -3.80 15.03
N LEU A 293 -10.17 -4.79 15.72
CA LEU A 293 -8.75 -4.93 15.96
C LEU A 293 -8.22 -6.09 15.10
N SER A 294 -7.11 -5.87 14.40
CA SER A 294 -6.41 -6.96 13.73
C SER A 294 -4.91 -6.76 13.64
N ARG A 295 -4.18 -7.87 13.68
CA ARG A 295 -2.75 -7.95 13.37
C ARG A 295 -2.53 -9.11 12.41
N MET A 296 -1.90 -8.83 11.28
CA MET A 296 -1.37 -9.84 10.38
C MET A 296 0.15 -9.75 10.39
N THR A 297 0.84 -10.88 10.57
CA THR A 297 2.27 -11.01 10.36
C THR A 297 2.55 -12.11 9.36
N GLU A 298 3.46 -11.85 8.43
CA GLU A 298 3.94 -12.82 7.46
C GLU A 298 5.45 -12.88 7.53
N GLN A 299 6.00 -14.09 7.49
CA GLN A 299 7.45 -14.32 7.52
C GLN A 299 7.83 -15.36 6.47
N LEU A 300 8.80 -15.03 5.62
CA LEU A 300 9.38 -15.97 4.66
C LEU A 300 9.98 -17.16 5.41
N LEU A 301 9.55 -18.37 5.04
CA LEU A 301 10.14 -19.60 5.55
C LEU A 301 11.48 -19.84 4.86
N LYS A 302 12.44 -20.38 5.61
CA LYS A 302 13.67 -20.91 5.00
C LYS A 302 13.28 -22.07 4.08
N SER A 303 13.88 -22.10 2.89
CA SER A 303 13.76 -23.23 1.97
C SER A 303 14.15 -24.52 2.68
N VAL A 304 13.20 -25.43 2.84
CA VAL A 304 13.50 -26.81 3.25
C VAL A 304 14.31 -27.44 2.11
N PRO A 305 15.47 -28.07 2.38
CA PRO A 305 16.21 -28.80 1.37
C PRO A 305 15.30 -29.81 0.66
N SER A 306 15.40 -29.91 -0.66
CA SER A 306 14.62 -30.90 -1.39
C SER A 306 15.01 -32.29 -0.94
N THR A 307 14.06 -33.20 -0.74
CA THR A 307 14.39 -34.60 -0.43
C THR A 307 15.18 -35.30 -1.54
N LYS A 308 15.29 -34.68 -2.72
CA LYS A 308 16.18 -35.10 -3.81
C LYS A 308 17.67 -34.79 -3.56
N ASP A 309 18.00 -33.91 -2.62
CA ASP A 309 19.39 -33.53 -2.30
C ASP A 309 20.04 -34.44 -1.23
N VAL A 310 19.28 -35.38 -0.66
CA VAL A 310 19.74 -36.25 0.45
C VAL A 310 20.39 -37.55 -0.04
N SER A 311 20.27 -37.88 -1.33
CA SER A 311 20.79 -39.13 -1.91
C SER A 311 22.25 -39.06 -2.41
N VAL A 312 23.04 -38.07 -1.98
CA VAL A 312 24.49 -38.01 -2.27
C VAL A 312 25.29 -37.65 -1.01
N ARG A 313 25.41 -38.63 -0.10
CA ARG A 313 26.49 -38.75 0.90
C ARG A 313 26.81 -40.22 1.15
#